data_AF-A0A329UMC7-F1
#
_entry.id   AF-A0A329UMC7-F1
#
_cell.length_a   1.000
_cell.length_b   1.000
_cell.length_c   1.000
_cell.angle_alpha   90.00
_cell.angle_beta   90.00
_cell.angle_gamma   90.00
#
_symmetry.space_group_name_H-M   'P 1'
#
loop_
_entity.id
_entity.type
_entity.pdbx_description
1 polymer ?
#
loop_
_entity_poly.entity_id
_entity_poly.type
_entity_poly.pdbx_seq_one_letter_code
_entity_poly.pdbx_strand_id
1 'polypeptide(L)' 'MADITRLGEISLPKLSENMAPEDRRAINNYLMQLRDQTMYMLRNLDESNFSDAMRDKLTAMGLKGD' A
#
# COMPACT_ATOMS: atom_id res chain seq x y z
N MET A 1 2.95 13.18 7.81
CA MET A 1 2.89 12.00 6.92
C MET A 1 2.82 10.76 7.80
N ALA A 2 1.74 9.98 7.72
CA ALA A 2 1.78 8.64 8.29
C ALA A 2 2.95 7.90 7.64
N ASP A 3 3.76 7.23 8.44
CA ASP A 3 5.12 6.81 8.08
C ASP A 3 5.10 5.68 7.04
N ILE A 4 4.95 6.04 5.75
CA ILE A 4 4.94 5.11 4.61
C ILE A 4 6.23 4.26 4.61
N THR A 5 7.32 4.78 5.17
CA THR A 5 8.57 4.05 5.41
C THR A 5 8.35 2.76 6.16
N ARG A 6 7.51 2.76 7.21
CA ARG A 6 7.18 1.58 8.03
C ARG A 6 6.35 0.54 7.29
N LEU A 7 5.65 0.91 6.22
CA LEU A 7 4.93 -0.05 5.38
C LEU A 7 5.88 -0.87 4.49
N GLY A 8 7.02 -0.29 4.10
CA GLY A 8 8.08 -1.01 3.40
C GLY A 8 8.80 -2.06 4.25
N GLU A 9 8.72 -1.90 5.58
CA GLU A 9 9.31 -2.80 6.57
C GLU A 9 8.40 -3.99 6.94
N ILE A 10 7.17 -4.05 6.41
CA ILE A 10 6.27 -5.18 6.62
C ILE A 10 6.92 -6.43 6.00
N SER A 11 7.34 -7.34 6.87
CA SER A 11 7.88 -8.65 6.49
C SER A 11 6.82 -9.48 5.79
N LEU A 12 7.25 -10.33 4.85
CA LEU A 12 6.36 -11.31 4.23
C LEU A 12 5.75 -12.24 5.30
N PRO A 13 4.47 -12.61 5.16
CA PRO A 13 3.83 -13.53 6.08
C PRO A 13 4.52 -14.90 6.02
N LYS A 14 4.59 -15.59 7.18
CA LYS A 14 5.05 -16.97 7.22
C LYS A 14 4.00 -17.88 6.59
N LEU A 15 4.40 -18.65 5.59
CA LEU A 15 3.56 -19.63 4.92
C LEU A 15 3.59 -20.97 5.66
N SER A 16 2.54 -21.78 5.50
CA SER A 16 2.40 -23.08 6.17
C SER A 16 3.58 -24.01 5.88
N GLU A 17 4.04 -24.73 6.90
CA GLU A 17 5.14 -25.70 6.80
C GLU A 17 4.84 -26.85 5.83
N ASN A 18 3.57 -27.23 5.70
CA ASN A 18 3.10 -28.32 4.83
C ASN A 18 2.91 -27.92 3.35
N MET A 19 3.23 -26.68 2.99
CA MET A 19 3.10 -26.18 1.62
C MET A 19 4.23 -26.69 0.72
N ALA A 20 3.90 -27.04 -0.52
CA ALA A 20 4.89 -27.42 -1.52
C ALA A 20 5.91 -26.29 -1.74
N PRO A 21 7.21 -26.59 -1.91
CA PRO A 21 8.25 -25.57 -2.09
C PRO A 21 8.01 -24.63 -3.28
N GLU A 22 7.45 -25.15 -4.38
CA GLU A 22 7.18 -24.37 -5.59
C GLU A 22 6.06 -23.35 -5.37
N ASP A 23 4.95 -23.78 -4.76
CA ASP A 23 3.83 -22.90 -4.39
C ASP A 23 4.29 -21.81 -3.42
N ARG A 24 5.10 -22.20 -2.42
CA ARG A 24 5.66 -21.26 -1.45
C ARG A 24 6.50 -20.17 -2.14
N ARG A 25 7.30 -20.56 -3.12
CA ARG A 25 8.12 -19.62 -3.91
C ARG A 25 7.24 -18.71 -4.77
N ALA A 26 6.25 -19.26 -5.47
CA ALA A 26 5.34 -18.50 -6.31
C ALA A 26 4.56 -17.46 -5.49
N ILE A 27 4.02 -17.86 -4.34
CA ILE A 27 3.27 -16.98 -3.44
C ILE A 27 4.19 -15.90 -2.86
N ASN A 28 5.40 -16.23 -2.41
CA ASN A 28 6.35 -15.22 -1.92
C ASN A 28 6.68 -14.18 -3.00
N ASN A 29 6.94 -14.62 -4.23
CA ASN A 29 7.22 -13.70 -5.34
C ASN A 29 6.04 -12.78 -5.61
N TYR A 30 4.82 -13.32 -5.62
CA TYR A 30 3.60 -12.53 -5.81
C TYR A 30 3.40 -11.50 -4.69
N LEU A 31 3.58 -11.91 -3.44
CA LEU A 31 3.44 -11.02 -2.28
C LEU A 31 4.49 -9.90 -2.29
N MET A 32 5.72 -10.18 -2.73
CA MET A 32 6.74 -9.14 -2.93
C MET A 32 6.31 -8.14 -3.99
N GLN A 33 5.82 -8.61 -5.14
CA GLN A 33 5.35 -7.73 -6.22
C GLN A 33 4.15 -6.88 -5.78
N LEU A 34 3.18 -7.46 -5.08
CA LEU A 34 2.03 -6.72 -4.55
C LEU A 34 2.44 -5.64 -3.55
N ARG A 35 3.39 -5.94 -2.67
CA ARG A 35 3.93 -4.96 -1.71
C ARG A 35 4.56 -3.79 -2.46
N ASP A 36 5.39 -4.07 -3.46
CA ASP A 36 6.09 -3.03 -4.21
C ASP A 36 5.11 -2.16 -5.02
N GLN A 37 4.06 -2.76 -5.60
CA GLN A 37 2.97 -2.02 -6.27
C GLN A 37 2.18 -1.15 -5.30
N THR A 38 1.86 -1.66 -4.11
CA THR A 38 1.13 -0.91 -3.08
C THR A 38 1.97 0.27 -2.59
N MET A 39 3.27 0.06 -2.36
CA MET A 39 4.20 1.13 -2.00
C MET A 39 4.31 2.19 -3.09
N TYR A 40 4.34 1.78 -4.36
CA TYR A 40 4.32 2.71 -5.48
C TYR A 40 3.04 3.56 -5.50
N MET A 41 1.87 2.94 -5.34
CA MET A 41 0.60 3.68 -5.27
C MET A 41 0.62 4.67 -4.11
N LEU A 42 0.96 4.22 -2.90
CA LEU A 42 0.98 5.07 -1.70
C LEU A 42 1.97 6.24 -1.79
N ARG A 43 3.12 6.06 -2.45
CA ARG A 43 4.09 7.15 -2.68
C ARG A 43 3.59 8.21 -3.66
N ASN A 44 2.69 7.81 -4.56
CA ASN A 44 2.16 8.68 -5.61
C ASN A 44 0.73 9.15 -5.31
N LEU A 45 0.19 8.92 -4.11
CA LEU A 45 -1.12 9.42 -3.71
C LEU A 45 -1.02 10.89 -3.27
N ASP A 46 -1.79 11.75 -3.90
CA ASP A 46 -2.00 13.16 -3.56
C ASP A 46 -3.47 13.57 -3.70
N GLU A 47 -3.79 14.84 -3.39
CA GLU A 47 -5.15 15.38 -3.54
C GLU A 47 -5.66 15.31 -4.99
N SER A 48 -4.75 15.35 -5.97
CA SER A 48 -5.09 15.21 -7.39
C SER A 48 -5.56 13.78 -7.73
N ASN A 49 -5.23 12.79 -6.92
CA ASN A 49 -5.75 11.43 -7.07
C ASN A 49 -7.11 11.19 -6.41
N PHE A 50 -7.62 12.14 -5.62
CA PHE A 50 -8.96 12.03 -5.04
C PHE A 50 -10.06 12.44 -6.03
N SER A 51 -11.24 11.83 -5.87
CA SER A 51 -12.43 12.24 -6.60
C SER A 51 -12.88 13.63 -6.14
N ASP A 52 -13.52 14.38 -7.03
CA ASP A 52 -13.97 15.75 -6.73
C ASP A 52 -14.87 15.80 -5.49
N ALA A 53 -15.77 14.82 -5.33
CA ALA A 53 -16.61 14.70 -4.13
C ALA A 53 -15.81 14.49 -2.82
N MET A 54 -14.65 13.85 -2.88
CA MET A 54 -13.77 13.65 -1.72
C MET A 54 -12.94 14.90 -1.45
N ARG A 55 -12.48 15.60 -2.49
CA ARG A 55 -11.81 16.91 -2.38
C ARG A 55 -12.74 17.97 -1.79
N ASP A 56 -14.00 17.99 -2.21
CA ASP A 56 -15.01 18.91 -1.70
C ASP A 56 -15.27 18.66 -0.21
N LYS A 57 -15.33 17.38 0.20
CA LYS A 57 -15.43 17.01 1.63
C LYS A 57 -14.20 17.42 2.43
N LEU A 58 -12.99 17.19 1.92
CA LEU A 58 -11.74 17.60 2.57
C LEU A 58 -11.66 19.13 2.75
N THR A 59 -12.08 19.86 1.72
CA THR A 59 -12.17 21.33 1.74
C THR A 59 -13.21 21.81 2.74
N ALA A 60 -14.41 21.20 2.76
CA ALA A 60 -15.47 21.51 3.72
C ALA A 60 -15.08 21.20 5.17
N MET A 61 -14.17 20.24 5.40
CA MET A 61 -13.63 19.92 6.72
C MET A 61 -12.48 20.83 7.16
N GLY A 62 -12.06 21.80 6.33
CA GLY A 62 -10.97 22.73 6.66
C GLY A 62 -9.58 22.07 6.74
N LEU A 63 -9.42 20.88 6.14
CA LEU A 63 -8.18 20.10 6.15
C LEU A 63 -7.27 20.36 4.94
N LYS A 64 -7.64 21.32 4.09
CA LYS A 64 -6.83 21.74 2.95
C LYS A 64 -5.63 22.52 3.47
N GLY A 65 -4.43 21.97 3.33
CA GLY A 65 -3.20 22.73 3.55
C GLY A 65 -3.02 23.79 2.47
N ASP A 66 -2.54 24.98 2.86
CA ASP A 66 -1.99 25.97 1.93
C ASP A 66 -0.91 25.38 1.01
#